data_AF-A0AAW9HPV0-F1
#
_entry.id   AF-A0AAW9HPV0-F1
#
_cell.length_a   1.000
_cell.length_b   1.000
_cell.length_c   1.000
_cell.angle_alpha   90.00
_cell.angle_beta   90.00
_cell.angle_gamma   90.00
#
_symmetry.space_group_name_H-M   'P 1'
#
loop_
_entity.id
_entity.type
_entity.pdbx_description
1 polymer ?
#
loop_
_entity_poly.entity_id
_entity_poly.type
_entity_poly.pdbx_seq_one_letter_code
_entity_poly.pdbx_strand_id
1 'polypeptide(L)'
;ITEILKGAPPADAAEWIKDHAALFAYLDDTHCGASRPQVISHKEDELLTHTRDYGDASEPADYIEEFTQFIKANTNEIAALNII
;
A
#
# COMPACT_ATOMS: atom_id res chain seq x y z
N ILE A 1 15.06 10.58 25.66
CA ILE A 1 14.51 11.64 24.77
C ILE A 1 12.98 11.53 24.71
N THR A 2 12.44 10.38 24.30
CA THR A 2 10.99 10.14 24.22
C THR A 2 10.22 10.40 25.52
N GLU A 3 10.76 9.97 26.67
CA GLU A 3 10.11 10.20 27.97
C GLU A 3 10.16 11.67 28.44
N ILE A 4 11.14 12.46 27.98
CA ILE A 4 11.24 13.89 28.30
C ILE A 4 10.21 14.68 27.48
N LEU A 5 10.05 14.34 26.21
CA LEU A 5 9.14 15.04 25.30
C LEU A 5 7.66 14.67 25.49
N LYS A 6 7.36 13.46 26.00
CA LYS A 6 5.97 13.02 26.23
C LYS A 6 5.27 13.72 27.39
N GLY A 7 6.01 14.19 28.39
CA GLY A 7 5.46 14.82 29.60
C GLY A 7 5.50 16.35 29.62
N ALA A 8 6.17 16.98 28.65
CA ALA A 8 6.38 18.42 28.64
C ALA A 8 5.23 19.16 27.93
N PRO A 9 4.89 20.39 28.39
CA PRO A 9 4.02 21.30 27.63
C PRO A 9 4.59 21.56 26.23
N PRO A 10 3.74 21.81 25.22
CA PRO A 10 4.18 21.94 23.83
C PRO A 10 5.15 23.11 23.59
N ALA A 11 5.08 24.16 24.39
CA ALA A 11 6.02 25.29 24.33
C ALA A 11 7.44 24.88 24.77
N ASP A 12 7.54 24.22 25.93
CA ASP A 12 8.81 23.80 26.52
C ASP A 12 9.46 22.69 25.70
N ALA A 13 8.66 21.78 25.14
CA ALA A 13 9.13 20.76 24.21
C ALA A 13 9.74 21.39 22.93
N ALA A 14 9.11 22.44 22.40
CA ALA A 14 9.59 23.13 21.21
C ALA A 14 10.91 23.89 21.47
N GLU A 15 11.09 24.46 22.67
CA GLU A 15 12.34 25.10 23.07
C GLU A 15 13.46 24.06 23.26
N TRP A 16 13.17 22.95 23.94
CA TRP A 16 14.13 21.86 24.13
C TRP A 16 14.62 21.27 22.80
N ILE A 17 13.72 21.07 21.84
CA ILE A 17 14.08 20.56 20.50
C ILE A 17 15.03 21.54 19.78
N LYS A 18 14.77 22.85 19.88
CA LYS A 18 15.63 23.87 19.26
C LYS A 18 17.02 23.87 19.88
N ASP A 19 17.12 23.76 21.21
CA ASP A 19 18.39 23.74 21.93
C ASP A 19 19.24 22.49 21.62
N HIS A 20 18.59 21.38 21.26
CA HIS A 20 19.24 20.10 20.96
C HIS A 20 19.28 19.77 19.47
N ALA A 21 19.21 20.76 18.58
CA ALA A 21 19.22 20.55 17.13
C ALA A 21 20.44 19.74 16.62
N ALA A 22 21.60 19.91 17.24
CA ALA A 22 22.83 19.18 16.89
C ALA A 22 22.72 17.66 17.14
N LEU A 23 21.90 17.23 18.10
CA LEU A 23 21.65 15.81 18.37
C LEU A 23 20.90 15.15 17.22
N PHE A 24 19.95 15.86 16.62
CA PHE A 24 19.19 15.36 15.47
C PHE A 24 20.05 15.28 14.23
N ALA A 25 20.93 16.26 13.99
CA ALA A 25 21.90 16.19 12.89
C ALA A 25 22.83 14.98 13.02
N TYR A 26 23.28 14.65 14.24
CA TYR A 26 24.09 13.46 14.49
C TYR A 26 23.31 12.14 14.28
N LEU A 27 22.02 12.12 14.66
CA LEU A 27 21.14 10.97 14.42
C LEU A 27 20.81 10.77 12.94
N ASP A 28 20.69 11.85 12.17
CA ASP A 28 20.47 11.79 10.72
C ASP A 28 21.72 11.29 9.97
N ASP A 29 22.91 11.69 10.44
CA ASP A 29 24.19 11.31 9.83
C ASP A 29 24.67 9.91 10.26
N THR A 30 24.05 9.32 11.29
CA THR A 30 24.31 7.93 11.68
C THR A 30 23.58 6.97 10.75
N HIS A 31 24.19 6.74 9.59
CA HIS A 31 23.84 5.62 8.72
C HIS A 31 24.14 4.30 9.43
N CYS A 32 23.13 3.73 10.11
CA CYS A 32 23.18 2.36 10.61
C CYS A 32 23.14 1.38 9.43
N GLY A 33 24.32 1.07 8.88
CA GLY A 33 24.51 0.01 7.90
C GLY A 33 25.23 0.48 6.64
N ALA A 34 25.91 -0.46 5.98
CA ALA A 34 26.49 -0.21 4.66
C ALA A 34 25.39 0.31 3.73
N SER A 35 25.65 1.44 3.07
CA SER A 35 24.77 1.99 2.03
C SER A 35 24.43 0.86 1.06
N ARG A 36 23.18 0.40 1.09
CA ARG A 36 22.71 -0.63 0.17
C ARG A 36 22.49 0.08 -1.15
N PRO A 37 23.29 -0.20 -2.19
CA PRO A 37 23.05 0.41 -3.49
C PRO A 37 21.63 0.03 -3.95
N GLN A 38 20.77 1.02 -4.12
CA GLN A 38 19.47 0.83 -4.74
C GLN A 38 19.67 0.71 -6.24
N VAL A 39 19.28 -0.43 -6.81
CA VAL A 39 19.27 -0.63 -8.25
C VAL A 39 17.99 0.00 -8.79
N ILE A 40 18.11 1.16 -9.43
CA ILE A 40 17.00 1.86 -10.08
C ILE A 40 17.09 1.58 -11.58
N SER A 41 16.05 0.98 -12.15
CA SER A 41 15.89 0.84 -13.60
C SER A 41 15.14 2.06 -14.14
N HIS A 42 15.71 2.70 -15.17
CA HIS A 42 15.06 3.79 -15.91
C HIS A 42 14.46 3.31 -17.24
N LYS A 43 14.38 1.99 -17.44
CA LYS A 43 13.79 1.45 -18.65
C LYS A 43 12.28 1.69 -18.64
N GLU A 44 11.74 2.12 -19.78
CA GLU A 44 10.29 2.22 -19.96
C GLU A 44 9.65 0.83 -19.89
N ASP A 45 8.48 0.77 -19.28
CA ASP A 45 7.69 -0.46 -19.20
C ASP A 45 7.05 -0.76 -20.56
N GLU A 46 7.11 -2.02 -20.98
CA GLU A 46 6.55 -2.50 -22.24
C GLU A 46 5.45 -3.53 -21.97
N LEU A 47 4.29 -3.36 -22.61
CA LEU A 47 3.21 -4.36 -22.59
C LEU A 47 3.60 -5.53 -23.52
N LEU A 48 4.11 -6.62 -22.96
CA LEU A 48 4.54 -7.78 -23.73
C LEU A 48 3.36 -8.59 -24.31
N THR A 49 2.32 -8.80 -23.51
CA THR A 49 1.17 -9.60 -23.90
C THR A 49 -0.08 -9.17 -23.15
N HIS A 50 -1.24 -9.31 -23.79
CA HIS A 50 -2.54 -9.22 -23.15
C HIS A 50 -3.44 -10.29 -23.78
N THR A 51 -3.96 -11.20 -22.97
CA THR A 51 -4.94 -12.20 -23.39
C THR A 51 -6.28 -11.87 -22.76
N ARG A 52 -7.36 -12.01 -23.53
CA ARG A 52 -8.71 -12.00 -23.00
C ARG A 52 -9.04 -13.44 -22.64
N ASP A 53 -9.31 -13.67 -21.37
CA ASP A 53 -9.74 -14.95 -20.85
C ASP A 53 -11.19 -14.82 -20.40
N TYR A 54 -12.02 -15.76 -20.85
CA TYR A 54 -13.43 -15.85 -20.51
C TYR A 54 -13.73 -17.14 -19.72
N GLY A 55 -12.69 -17.85 -19.24
CA GLY A 55 -12.83 -19.12 -18.53
C GLY A 55 -13.15 -20.26 -19.50
N ASP A 56 -14.14 -21.09 -19.14
CA ASP A 56 -14.65 -22.17 -20.01
C ASP A 56 -15.46 -21.62 -21.21
N ALA A 57 -15.89 -20.36 -21.14
CA ALA A 57 -16.55 -19.68 -22.24
C ALA A 57 -15.54 -19.22 -23.30
N SER A 58 -15.89 -19.38 -24.57
CA SER A 58 -15.10 -18.88 -25.70
C SER A 58 -15.47 -17.45 -26.10
N GLU A 59 -16.67 -17.00 -25.75
CA GLU A 59 -17.19 -15.68 -26.11
C GLU A 59 -17.55 -14.85 -24.87
N PRO A 60 -17.39 -13.51 -24.93
CA PRO A 60 -17.75 -12.64 -23.80
C PRO A 60 -19.23 -12.69 -23.43
N ALA A 61 -20.12 -13.02 -24.38
CA ALA A 61 -21.55 -13.13 -24.11
C ALA A 61 -21.86 -14.29 -23.16
N ASP A 62 -21.24 -15.44 -23.39
CA ASP A 62 -21.45 -16.67 -22.62
C ASP A 62 -21.01 -16.49 -21.16
N TYR A 63 -19.85 -15.85 -20.93
CA TYR A 63 -19.39 -15.54 -19.58
C TYR A 63 -20.37 -14.66 -18.80
N ILE A 64 -21.00 -13.67 -19.44
CA ILE A 64 -21.98 -12.78 -18.76
C ILE A 64 -23.26 -13.55 -18.42
N GLU A 65 -23.68 -14.49 -19.27
CA GLU A 65 -24.84 -15.34 -19.01
C GLU A 65 -24.57 -16.31 -17.85
N GLU A 66 -23.42 -17.00 -17.88
CA GLU A 66 -22.97 -17.90 -16.81
C GLU A 66 -22.81 -17.15 -15.48
N PHE A 67 -22.19 -15.97 -15.50
CA PHE A 67 -22.03 -15.13 -14.32
C PHE A 67 -23.37 -14.69 -13.73
N THR A 68 -24.33 -14.33 -14.59
CA THR A 68 -25.69 -13.98 -14.17
C THR A 68 -26.40 -15.18 -13.53
N GLN A 69 -26.23 -16.37 -14.11
CA GLN A 69 -26.77 -17.61 -13.55
C GLN A 69 -26.13 -17.94 -12.20
N PHE A 70 -24.82 -17.77 -12.06
CA PHE A 70 -24.09 -17.96 -10.81
C PHE A 70 -24.63 -17.05 -9.70
N ILE A 71 -24.79 -15.75 -9.97
CA ILE A 71 -25.36 -14.81 -8.98
C ILE A 71 -26.75 -15.29 -8.56
N LYS A 72 -27.65 -15.56 -9.52
CA LYS A 72 -29.03 -16.00 -9.22
C LYS A 72 -29.07 -17.28 -8.39
N ALA A 73 -28.22 -18.25 -8.70
CA ALA A 73 -28.15 -19.52 -7.98
C ALA A 73 -27.59 -19.36 -6.56
N ASN A 74 -26.63 -18.45 -6.36
CA ASN A 74 -25.90 -18.30 -5.09
C ASN A 74 -26.37 -17.10 -4.26
N THR A 75 -27.40 -16.36 -4.68
CA THR A 75 -27.92 -15.17 -3.97
C THR A 75 -28.37 -15.49 -2.54
N ASN A 76 -28.88 -16.69 -2.31
CA ASN A 76 -29.32 -17.15 -0.99
C ASN A 76 -28.19 -17.74 -0.13
N GLU A 77 -27.07 -18.13 -0.74
CA GLU A 77 -25.95 -18.79 -0.06
C GLU A 77 -24.82 -17.80 0.30
N ILE A 78 -24.65 -16.75 -0.52
CA ILE A 78 -23.60 -15.75 -0.33
C ILE A 78 -24.25 -14.46 0.17
N ALA A 79 -24.17 -14.21 1.49
CA ALA A 79 -24.70 -13.00 2.11
C ALA A 79 -24.16 -11.70 1.49
N ALA A 80 -22.94 -11.72 0.93
CA ALA A 80 -22.32 -10.59 0.26
C ALA A 80 -23.02 -10.17 -1.06
N LEU A 81 -23.84 -11.04 -1.67
CA LEU A 81 -24.61 -10.70 -2.87
C LEU A 81 -25.88 -9.87 -2.58
N ASN A 82 -26.30 -9.77 -1.31
CA ASN A 82 -27.50 -9.02 -0.90
C ASN A 82 -27.19 -7.57 -0.48
N ILE A 83 -25.94 -7.13 -0.56
CA ILE A 83 -25.53 -5.77 -0.24
C ILE A 83 -25.49 -4.96 -1.55
N ILE A 84 -26.63 -4.41 -1.95
CA ILE A 84 -26.76 -3.36 -2.97
C ILE A 84 -27.46 -2.18 -2.32
#